data_AF-A0A4Q4DHL6-F1
#
_entry.id   AF-A0A4Q4DHL6-F1
#
_cell.length_a   1.000
_cell.length_b   1.000
_cell.length_c   1.000
_cell.angle_alpha   90.00
_cell.angle_beta   90.00
_cell.angle_gamma   90.00
#
_symmetry.space_group_name_H-M   'P 1'
#
loop_
_entity.id
_entity.type
_entity.pdbx_description
1 polymer ?
#
loop_
_entity_poly.entity_id
_entity_poly.type
_entity_poly.pdbx_seq_one_letter_code
_entity_poly.pdbx_strand_id
1 'polypeptide(L)'
;MGEGYFFGLTEDHPCHVLTFYTQERQFDVHFADAGVLVYGHDSDASYFTGDDWNDEWPGILAQIPDALKPCMGRSHASGWMEVERELPLLSVVMWRLSGDGSWQAPRFKDPVLVAGDLGDCADGLFADLTAPSPEVLARADDLARSEARGEAWSEAWGEPSAIEPAETQPAESTARAEPLPDAPGPAFDEATRAALERIRDEVGALLDPAACECRDRSVATTGRATTEELFRCQDASGAITTAVFRYRAGHDQAHFTDLRVEVDRDMVVIGGGATAVAAPYGALLTASYPSADGSAWLVSSKDHGMPQPHRLTGFAIGMKIAGVSRDRLARELLFIGRARGGRAPHPRSSASVPEGYTLLGGGFRVNWDDGTDEPGPGNLATASFPQDDDTWTARSKDHLVSHACTIDVFAVGLRSSFVVDGVLRMVDRLTDRVECGHAPLPNPNATSVFPGQGHVLTGIGAEVVHAEPGSLLWRLEPTTDGRTPGVNAAGKEHGTWGPTTIRAWTLGIRLMPRDDAPAATTQAP
;
A
#
# COMPACT_ATOMS: atom_id res chain seq x y z
N MET A 1 -10.05 8.22 5.51
CA MET A 1 -10.05 9.42 6.38
C MET A 1 -11.45 10.01 6.39
N GLY A 2 -11.95 10.33 7.59
CA GLY A 2 -13.36 10.62 7.89
C GLY A 2 -13.92 11.93 7.32
N GLU A 3 -15.20 12.15 7.62
CA GLU A 3 -15.96 13.34 7.29
C GLU A 3 -15.40 14.54 8.09
N GLY A 4 -14.84 15.52 7.39
CA GLY A 4 -14.44 16.79 8.00
C GLY A 4 -15.67 17.67 8.14
N TYR A 5 -16.06 17.99 9.37
CA TYR A 5 -17.10 18.98 9.66
C TYR A 5 -16.44 20.29 10.05
N PHE A 6 -16.69 21.35 9.30
CA PHE A 6 -16.25 22.70 9.67
C PHE A 6 -17.28 23.31 10.63
N PHE A 7 -16.91 23.46 11.90
CA PHE A 7 -17.70 24.28 12.82
C PHE A 7 -17.21 25.73 12.69
N GLY A 8 -18.07 26.56 12.11
CA GLY A 8 -17.78 27.98 11.89
C GLY A 8 -17.48 28.74 13.18
N LEU A 9 -16.79 29.88 13.00
CA LEU A 9 -16.39 30.83 14.02
C LEU A 9 -17.49 31.07 15.06
N THR A 10 -17.23 30.69 16.31
CA THR A 10 -18.04 31.21 17.41
C THR A 10 -17.50 32.57 17.80
N GLU A 11 -18.36 33.59 17.78
CA GLU A 11 -18.02 35.02 17.89
C GLU A 11 -17.18 35.39 19.12
N ASP A 12 -17.06 34.50 20.13
CA ASP A 12 -16.36 34.74 21.39
C ASP A 12 -15.12 33.84 21.64
N HIS A 13 -14.70 32.99 20.69
CA HIS A 13 -13.52 32.14 20.88
C HIS A 13 -12.22 32.89 20.47
N PRO A 14 -11.15 32.90 21.29
CA PRO A 14 -9.94 33.68 21.01
C PRO A 14 -9.08 33.14 19.85
N CYS A 15 -9.48 32.01 19.24
CA CYS A 15 -8.73 31.29 18.23
C CYS A 15 -9.68 30.76 17.14
N HIS A 16 -9.20 30.69 15.90
CA HIS A 16 -9.91 30.00 14.81
C HIS A 16 -9.71 28.49 14.99
N VAL A 17 -10.78 27.70 14.95
CA VAL A 17 -10.72 26.25 15.23
C VAL A 17 -11.10 25.46 13.98
N LEU A 18 -10.25 24.51 13.59
CA LEU A 18 -10.59 23.48 12.62
C LEU A 18 -10.73 22.14 13.35
N THR A 19 -11.93 21.57 13.31
CA THR A 19 -12.18 20.26 13.90
C THR A 19 -12.21 19.18 12.82
N PHE A 20 -11.49 18.09 13.05
CA PHE A 20 -11.45 16.91 12.20
C PHE A 20 -12.01 15.72 12.96
N TYR A 21 -12.91 14.96 12.35
CA TYR A 21 -13.44 13.72 12.92
C TYR A 21 -13.00 12.53 12.06
N THR A 22 -12.52 11.47 12.69
CA THR A 22 -12.23 10.19 12.05
C THR A 22 -12.73 9.06 12.92
N GLN A 23 -13.93 8.52 12.63
CA GLN A 23 -14.58 7.41 13.36
C GLN A 23 -14.62 7.60 14.89
N GLU A 24 -13.51 7.29 15.57
CA GLU A 24 -13.32 7.36 17.02
C GLU A 24 -12.40 8.51 17.47
N ARG A 25 -11.84 9.30 16.56
CA ARG A 25 -10.93 10.40 16.92
C ARG A 25 -11.48 11.73 16.50
N GLN A 26 -11.29 12.72 17.36
CA GLN A 26 -11.51 14.12 17.03
C GLN A 26 -10.21 14.89 17.25
N PHE A 27 -9.88 15.78 16.33
CA PHE A 27 -8.76 16.69 16.44
C PHE A 27 -9.26 18.11 16.31
N ASP A 28 -8.81 18.99 17.20
CA ASP A 28 -9.02 20.42 17.07
C ASP A 28 -7.68 21.10 16.79
N VAL A 29 -7.63 21.89 15.72
CA VAL A 29 -6.48 22.73 15.36
C VAL A 29 -6.88 24.18 15.57
N HIS A 30 -6.24 24.81 16.55
CA HIS A 30 -6.51 26.18 16.97
C HIS A 30 -5.43 27.11 16.43
N PHE A 31 -5.85 28.12 15.67
CA PHE A 31 -4.98 29.17 15.14
C PHE A 31 -5.20 30.47 15.93
N ALA A 32 -4.10 31.04 16.42
CA ALA A 32 -4.05 32.34 17.07
C ALA A 32 -2.88 33.16 16.52
N ASP A 33 -2.88 34.47 16.73
CA ASP A 33 -1.75 35.34 16.35
C ASP A 33 -0.41 34.86 16.96
N ALA A 34 -0.49 34.24 18.13
CA ALA A 34 0.66 33.71 18.86
C ALA A 34 1.17 32.38 18.31
N GLY A 35 0.42 31.67 17.45
CA GLY A 35 0.82 30.36 16.94
C GLY A 35 -0.33 29.40 16.68
N VAL A 36 0.01 28.10 16.59
CA VAL A 36 -0.93 27.01 16.36
C VAL A 36 -0.87 26.05 17.55
N LEU A 37 -2.04 25.64 18.04
CA LEU A 37 -2.22 24.61 19.05
C LEU A 37 -3.05 23.48 18.44
N VAL A 38 -2.56 22.26 18.52
CA VAL A 38 -3.28 21.05 18.09
C VAL A 38 -3.53 20.21 19.32
N TYR A 39 -4.75 19.74 19.49
CA TYR A 39 -5.02 18.69 20.45
C TYR A 39 -6.06 17.72 19.89
N GLY A 40 -5.99 16.46 20.30
CA GLY A 40 -6.86 15.40 19.82
C GLY A 40 -7.31 14.48 20.93
N HIS A 41 -8.52 13.96 20.79
CA HIS A 41 -9.07 12.93 21.65
C HIS A 41 -9.42 11.68 20.86
N ASP A 42 -9.25 10.54 21.49
CA ASP A 42 -9.68 9.23 21.01
C ASP A 42 -10.85 8.76 21.91
N SER A 43 -12.04 8.60 21.34
CA SER A 43 -13.26 8.18 22.03
C SER A 43 -13.12 6.79 22.65
N ASP A 44 -12.23 5.96 22.10
CA ASP A 44 -11.98 4.61 22.59
C ASP A 44 -10.97 4.59 23.74
N ALA A 45 -10.28 5.71 24.01
CA ALA A 45 -9.43 5.90 25.19
C ALA A 45 -10.20 5.89 26.53
N SER A 46 -11.49 5.53 26.51
CA SER A 46 -12.36 5.25 27.66
C SER A 46 -11.76 4.31 28.73
N TYR A 47 -10.65 3.64 28.46
CA TYR A 47 -9.91 2.83 29.42
C TYR A 47 -9.06 3.63 30.43
N PHE A 48 -8.83 4.93 30.22
CA PHE A 48 -8.07 5.78 31.13
C PHE A 48 -8.97 6.59 32.06
N THR A 49 -9.91 5.93 32.75
CA THR A 49 -10.78 6.58 33.75
C THR A 49 -10.15 6.72 35.14
N GLY A 50 -8.81 6.64 35.23
CA GLY A 50 -8.06 6.69 36.48
C GLY A 50 -7.67 8.10 36.94
N ASP A 51 -7.53 8.27 38.26
CA ASP A 51 -7.06 9.48 38.93
C ASP A 51 -5.71 10.01 38.40
N ASP A 52 -4.92 9.16 37.73
CA ASP A 52 -3.60 9.48 37.21
C ASP A 52 -3.60 10.60 36.15
N TRP A 53 -4.66 10.70 35.32
CA TRP A 53 -4.74 11.77 34.31
C TRP A 53 -5.07 13.14 34.91
N ASN A 54 -5.80 13.17 36.02
CA ASN A 54 -6.10 14.41 36.74
C ASN A 54 -4.82 15.03 37.34
N ASP A 55 -3.81 14.19 37.64
CA ASP A 55 -2.52 14.64 38.17
C ASP A 55 -1.53 15.07 37.08
N GLU A 56 -1.58 14.47 35.88
CA GLU A 56 -0.72 14.83 34.75
C GLU A 56 -1.18 16.12 34.05
N TRP A 57 -2.49 16.36 33.98
CA TRP A 57 -3.05 17.46 33.19
C TRP A 57 -2.56 18.86 33.61
N PRO A 58 -2.50 19.23 34.90
CA PRO A 58 -1.90 20.49 35.33
C PRO A 58 -0.44 20.66 34.86
N GLY A 59 0.31 19.55 34.76
CA GLY A 59 1.68 19.53 34.26
C GLY A 59 1.76 19.79 32.76
N ILE A 60 0.82 19.26 31.96
CA ILE A 60 0.70 19.55 30.53
C ILE A 60 0.29 21.01 30.31
N LEU A 61 -0.73 21.49 31.02
CA LEU A 61 -1.19 22.88 30.97
C LEU A 61 -0.10 23.89 31.30
N ALA A 62 0.77 23.57 32.27
CA ALA A 62 1.87 24.44 32.66
C ALA A 62 2.93 24.59 31.54
N GLN A 63 3.00 23.64 30.61
CA GLN A 63 3.98 23.64 29.52
C GLN A 63 3.49 24.39 28.26
N ILE A 64 2.18 24.51 28.08
CA ILE A 64 1.59 25.27 26.96
C ILE A 64 1.90 26.77 27.15
N PRO A 65 2.37 27.49 26.13
CA PRO A 65 2.61 28.92 26.22
C PRO A 65 1.37 29.71 26.62
N ASP A 66 1.52 30.68 27.52
CA ASP A 66 0.40 31.48 28.05
C ASP A 66 -0.45 32.14 26.95
N ALA A 67 0.17 32.50 25.83
CA ALA A 67 -0.51 33.11 24.69
C ALA A 67 -1.45 32.14 23.93
N LEU A 68 -1.25 30.82 24.07
CA LEU A 68 -2.09 29.78 23.45
C LEU A 68 -3.08 29.15 24.44
N LYS A 69 -2.89 29.33 25.76
CA LYS A 69 -3.82 28.83 26.79
C LYS A 69 -5.28 29.27 26.59
N PRO A 70 -5.58 30.51 26.15
CA PRO A 70 -6.96 30.90 25.85
C PRO A 70 -7.64 30.02 24.79
N CYS A 71 -6.88 29.42 23.86
CA CYS A 71 -7.43 28.51 22.85
C CYS A 71 -7.99 27.21 23.44
N MET A 72 -7.67 26.86 24.69
CA MET A 72 -8.16 25.65 25.34
C MET A 72 -9.40 25.89 26.22
N GLY A 73 -9.86 27.14 26.31
CA GLY A 73 -11.02 27.48 27.12
C GLY A 73 -12.31 26.96 26.49
N ARG A 74 -13.10 26.21 27.28
CA ARG A 74 -14.42 25.64 26.92
C ARG A 74 -14.50 25.22 25.45
N SER A 75 -13.78 24.17 25.11
CA SER A 75 -13.90 23.56 23.79
C SER A 75 -15.36 23.26 23.50
N HIS A 76 -15.73 23.45 22.23
CA HIS A 76 -16.92 22.91 21.60
C HIS A 76 -16.83 21.38 21.54
N ALA A 77 -16.65 20.73 22.69
CA ALA A 77 -17.09 19.37 22.85
C ALA A 77 -18.56 19.39 22.45
N SER A 78 -18.82 18.87 21.25
CA SER A 78 -20.14 18.69 20.69
C SER A 78 -21.06 18.18 21.80
N GLY A 79 -22.32 18.59 21.82
CA GLY A 79 -23.28 18.36 22.93
C GLY A 79 -23.53 16.90 23.35
N TRP A 80 -22.70 15.97 22.90
CA TRP A 80 -22.59 14.55 23.25
C TRP A 80 -21.71 14.27 24.48
N MET A 81 -20.85 15.20 24.92
CA MET A 81 -20.17 15.09 26.21
C MET A 81 -20.86 15.98 27.24
N GLU A 82 -21.82 15.43 27.99
CA GLU A 82 -22.31 16.10 29.21
C GLU A 82 -21.13 16.25 30.19
N VAL A 83 -20.75 17.50 30.40
CA VAL A 83 -19.63 17.98 31.21
C VAL A 83 -19.95 17.83 32.70
N GLU A 84 -20.06 16.59 33.19
CA GLU A 84 -19.99 16.34 34.63
C GLU A 84 -18.55 16.15 35.14
N ARG A 85 -17.55 16.09 34.23
CA ARG A 85 -16.12 16.17 34.58
C ARG A 85 -15.40 17.12 33.62
N GLU A 86 -14.73 18.12 34.19
CA GLU A 86 -14.35 19.38 33.53
C GLU A 86 -13.26 19.32 32.45
N LEU A 87 -12.75 18.15 32.04
CA LEU A 87 -11.62 18.07 31.10
C LEU A 87 -11.72 16.87 30.14
N PRO A 88 -11.52 17.07 28.82
CA PRO A 88 -11.51 15.98 27.85
C PRO A 88 -10.29 15.08 28.05
N LEU A 89 -10.46 13.77 27.85
CA LEU A 89 -9.37 12.81 27.73
C LEU A 89 -8.59 13.12 26.45
N LEU A 90 -7.41 13.72 26.61
CA LEU A 90 -6.59 14.18 25.49
C LEU A 90 -5.51 13.16 25.17
N SER A 91 -5.59 12.59 23.98
CA SER A 91 -4.63 11.60 23.49
C SER A 91 -3.37 12.28 22.90
N VAL A 92 -3.50 13.51 22.42
CA VAL A 92 -2.40 14.29 21.81
C VAL A 92 -2.56 15.77 22.13
N VAL A 93 -1.46 16.45 22.45
CA VAL A 93 -1.36 17.92 22.55
C VAL A 93 -0.02 18.35 21.97
N MET A 94 0.01 19.37 21.12
CA MET A 94 1.23 19.98 20.60
C MET A 94 1.00 21.42 20.19
N TRP A 95 2.06 22.22 20.13
CA TRP A 95 1.96 23.61 19.74
C TRP A 95 3.18 24.09 18.96
N ARG A 96 3.00 25.20 18.26
CA ARG A 96 4.06 25.93 17.55
C ARG A 96 3.80 27.43 17.69
N LEU A 97 4.81 28.20 18.07
CA LEU A 97 4.69 29.66 18.21
C LEU A 97 4.91 30.38 16.88
N SER A 98 4.28 31.54 16.71
CA SER A 98 4.52 32.42 15.58
C SER A 98 6.00 32.87 15.55
N GLY A 99 6.66 32.68 14.40
CA GLY A 99 8.09 32.94 14.24
C GLY A 99 9.02 31.80 14.68
N ASP A 100 8.49 30.75 15.33
CA ASP A 100 9.23 29.51 15.60
C ASP A 100 8.83 28.45 14.56
N GLY A 101 9.81 27.86 13.90
CA GLY A 101 9.62 26.80 12.91
C GLY A 101 9.24 25.44 13.51
N SER A 102 9.50 25.26 14.81
CA SER A 102 9.50 23.96 15.46
C SER A 102 8.19 23.65 16.18
N TRP A 103 7.76 22.40 16.07
CA TRP A 103 6.67 21.86 16.88
C TRP A 103 7.20 21.43 18.25
N GLN A 104 6.40 21.72 19.29
CA GLN A 104 6.65 21.35 20.67
C GLN A 104 5.55 20.41 21.14
N ALA A 105 5.91 19.42 21.95
CA ALA A 105 4.99 18.49 22.59
C ALA A 105 5.21 18.53 24.11
N PRO A 106 4.18 18.27 24.93
CA PRO A 106 4.34 18.25 26.37
C PRO A 106 5.22 17.08 26.80
N ARG A 107 5.96 17.29 27.88
CA ARG A 107 6.67 16.22 28.59
C ARG A 107 5.73 15.64 29.63
N PHE A 108 5.50 14.34 29.55
CA PHE A 108 4.74 13.58 30.54
C PHE A 108 5.63 13.21 31.73
N LYS A 109 5.08 13.19 32.95
CA LYS A 109 5.84 12.83 34.15
C LYS A 109 6.05 11.31 34.24
N ASP A 110 5.12 10.49 33.71
CA ASP A 110 5.34 9.05 33.46
C ASP A 110 5.40 8.73 31.95
N PRO A 111 6.59 8.42 31.38
CA PRO A 111 6.73 8.04 29.98
C PRO A 111 6.16 6.65 29.65
N VAL A 112 5.87 5.80 30.65
CA VAL A 112 5.32 4.45 30.45
C VAL A 112 3.86 4.49 29.99
N LEU A 113 3.10 5.53 30.38
CA LEU A 113 1.73 5.76 29.92
C LEU A 113 1.64 6.08 28.41
N VAL A 114 2.72 6.58 27.80
CA VAL A 114 2.78 6.97 26.38
C VAL A 114 3.21 5.83 25.47
N ALA A 115 4.02 4.89 25.97
CA ALA A 115 4.69 3.88 25.14
C ALA A 115 3.84 2.62 24.85
N GLY A 116 2.68 2.45 25.50
CA GLY A 116 1.93 1.18 25.45
C GLY A 116 1.03 0.97 24.23
N ASP A 117 0.39 2.04 23.73
CA ASP A 117 -0.54 2.01 22.59
C ASP A 117 -0.60 3.34 21.81
N LEU A 118 -0.17 4.46 22.43
CA LEU A 118 -0.14 5.76 21.78
C LEU A 118 1.03 5.93 20.81
N GLY A 119 2.13 5.18 20.96
CA GLY A 119 3.35 5.35 20.15
C GLY A 119 3.10 5.27 18.64
N ASP A 120 2.49 4.19 18.16
CA ASP A 120 2.24 4.00 16.72
C ASP A 120 1.18 4.98 16.17
N CYS A 121 0.19 5.36 16.99
CA CYS A 121 -0.87 6.29 16.60
C CYS A 121 -0.40 7.75 16.61
N ALA A 122 0.39 8.12 17.61
CA ALA A 122 1.01 9.41 17.73
C ALA A 122 2.07 9.56 16.64
N ASP A 123 3.00 8.62 16.46
CA ASP A 123 4.09 8.76 15.48
C ASP A 123 3.60 8.94 14.04
N GLY A 124 2.58 8.19 13.63
CA GLY A 124 1.92 8.38 12.32
C GLY A 124 1.23 9.74 12.19
N LEU A 125 0.55 10.19 13.24
CA LEU A 125 -0.11 11.50 13.30
C LEU A 125 0.89 12.67 13.33
N PHE A 126 1.99 12.52 14.07
CA PHE A 126 3.08 13.48 14.16
C PHE A 126 3.74 13.64 12.78
N ALA A 127 3.92 12.54 12.03
CA ALA A 127 4.43 12.61 10.67
C ALA A 127 3.49 13.41 9.74
N ASP A 128 2.18 13.15 9.79
CA ASP A 128 1.18 13.82 8.95
C ASP A 128 1.01 15.32 9.28
N LEU A 129 1.19 15.73 10.54
CA LEU A 129 1.08 17.13 10.97
C LEU A 129 2.36 17.94 10.77
N THR A 130 3.54 17.32 10.92
CA THR A 130 4.83 18.03 10.86
C THR A 130 5.51 17.96 9.49
N ALA A 131 5.14 16.97 8.67
CA ALA A 131 5.59 16.78 7.29
C ALA A 131 4.43 16.26 6.43
N PRO A 132 3.40 17.11 6.17
CA PRO A 132 2.17 16.68 5.53
C PRO A 132 2.43 16.08 4.16
N SER A 133 1.77 14.96 3.87
CA SER A 133 1.84 14.34 2.55
C SER A 133 1.32 15.31 1.47
N PRO A 134 1.74 15.15 0.20
CA PRO A 134 1.24 15.98 -0.91
C PRO A 134 -0.29 16.01 -1.01
N GLU A 135 -0.97 14.95 -0.58
CA GLU A 135 -2.43 14.83 -0.57
C GLU A 135 -3.09 15.67 0.53
N VAL A 136 -2.48 15.71 1.72
CA VAL A 136 -2.92 16.59 2.83
C VAL A 136 -2.77 18.06 2.43
N LEU A 137 -1.66 18.41 1.77
CA LEU A 137 -1.42 19.77 1.26
C LEU A 137 -2.41 20.16 0.16
N ALA A 138 -2.66 19.27 -0.82
CA ALA A 138 -3.61 19.53 -1.90
C ALA A 138 -5.03 19.78 -1.37
N ARG A 139 -5.45 19.00 -0.36
CA ARG A 139 -6.79 19.13 0.22
C ARG A 139 -6.96 20.36 1.10
N ALA A 140 -5.93 20.74 1.86
CA ALA A 140 -5.93 21.98 2.62
C ALA A 140 -5.99 23.21 1.69
N ASP A 141 -5.27 23.18 0.57
CA ASP A 141 -5.29 24.23 -0.44
C ASP A 141 -6.66 24.33 -1.14
N ASP A 142 -7.29 23.19 -1.45
CA ASP A 142 -8.66 23.16 -1.98
C ASP A 142 -9.69 23.70 -0.98
N LEU A 143 -9.54 23.38 0.31
CA LEU A 143 -10.40 23.91 1.36
C LEU A 143 -10.28 25.44 1.47
N ALA A 144 -9.05 25.95 1.54
CA ALA A 144 -8.77 27.39 1.62
C ALA A 144 -9.32 28.14 0.38
N ARG A 145 -9.24 27.52 -0.80
CA ARG A 145 -9.82 28.07 -2.03
C ARG A 145 -11.35 28.08 -2.01
N SER A 146 -12.00 27.08 -1.44
CA SER A 146 -13.47 27.03 -1.33
C SER A 146 -14.02 28.12 -0.41
N GLU A 147 -13.33 28.37 0.71
CA GLU A 147 -13.69 29.42 1.67
C GLU A 147 -13.48 30.83 1.08
N ALA A 148 -12.38 31.04 0.35
CA ALA A 148 -12.12 32.29 -0.37
C ALA A 148 -13.17 32.60 -1.45
N ARG A 149 -13.90 31.59 -1.94
CA ARG A 149 -15.00 31.74 -2.91
C ARG A 149 -16.37 31.96 -2.28
N GLY A 150 -16.49 31.88 -0.94
CA GLY A 150 -17.76 32.10 -0.24
C GLY A 150 -18.85 31.09 -0.60
N GLU A 151 -18.47 29.87 -0.97
CA GLU A 151 -19.40 28.81 -1.37
C GLU A 151 -20.11 28.23 -0.13
N ALA A 152 -21.45 28.30 -0.11
CA ALA A 152 -22.26 27.78 0.99
C ALA A 152 -22.44 26.25 0.90
N TRP A 153 -22.10 25.55 1.97
CA TRP A 153 -22.10 24.09 2.06
C TRP A 153 -23.48 23.57 2.53
N SER A 154 -24.41 23.29 1.62
CA SER A 154 -25.62 22.51 1.99
C SER A 154 -26.35 21.70 0.89
N GLU A 155 -25.95 21.72 -0.39
CA GLU A 155 -26.79 21.10 -1.45
C GLU A 155 -26.07 20.13 -2.41
N ALA A 156 -25.19 19.27 -1.89
CA ALA A 156 -24.85 18.04 -2.60
C ALA A 156 -25.17 16.86 -1.67
N TRP A 157 -25.69 15.76 -2.22
CA TRP A 157 -26.00 14.49 -1.57
C TRP A 157 -27.45 14.30 -1.09
N GLY A 158 -28.39 14.32 -2.04
CA GLY A 158 -29.67 13.60 -1.94
C GLY A 158 -29.61 12.29 -2.71
N GLU A 159 -30.13 11.20 -2.13
CA GLU A 159 -30.21 9.86 -2.72
C GLU A 159 -30.97 9.79 -4.06
N PRO A 160 -30.66 8.87 -4.99
CA PRO A 160 -31.44 8.70 -6.20
C PRO A 160 -32.69 7.86 -5.92
N SER A 161 -33.85 8.51 -5.87
CA SER A 161 -35.14 7.82 -6.01
C SER A 161 -35.54 7.71 -7.49
N ALA A 162 -36.08 6.55 -7.85
CA ALA A 162 -36.48 6.19 -9.21
C ALA A 162 -37.69 7.00 -9.70
N ILE A 163 -37.59 7.62 -10.89
CA ILE A 163 -38.73 8.16 -11.63
C ILE A 163 -38.57 7.87 -13.14
N GLU A 164 -39.65 7.35 -13.73
CA GLU A 164 -39.87 7.03 -15.15
C GLU A 164 -39.94 8.29 -16.08
N PRO A 165 -39.87 8.13 -17.42
CA PRO A 165 -39.58 9.25 -18.31
C PRO A 165 -40.84 10.05 -18.66
N ALA A 166 -40.78 11.37 -18.48
CA ALA A 166 -41.75 12.32 -19.02
C ALA A 166 -41.19 13.07 -20.24
N GLU A 167 -42.07 13.26 -21.21
CA GLU A 167 -41.86 13.86 -22.53
C GLU A 167 -41.25 15.28 -22.49
N THR A 168 -40.28 15.51 -23.37
CA THR A 168 -39.69 16.83 -23.64
C THR A 168 -40.49 17.60 -24.69
N GLN A 169 -40.95 18.80 -24.34
CA GLN A 169 -41.17 19.92 -25.27
C GLN A 169 -40.06 20.96 -25.11
N PRO A 170 -39.66 21.68 -26.19
CA PRO A 170 -38.52 22.58 -26.15
C PRO A 170 -38.92 24.01 -25.73
N ALA A 171 -38.12 24.61 -24.86
CA ALA A 171 -38.11 26.06 -24.64
C ALA A 171 -36.77 26.64 -25.10
N GLU A 172 -36.86 27.55 -26.06
CA GLU A 172 -35.77 28.40 -26.53
C GLU A 172 -35.29 29.34 -25.41
N SER A 173 -33.98 29.47 -25.24
CA SER A 173 -33.36 30.62 -24.60
C SER A 173 -31.97 30.84 -25.18
N THR A 174 -31.86 31.88 -26.00
CA THR A 174 -30.62 32.38 -26.59
C THR A 174 -29.99 33.41 -25.67
N ALA A 175 -28.80 33.11 -25.14
CA ALA A 175 -27.84 34.12 -24.73
C ALA A 175 -26.42 33.61 -25.05
N ARG A 176 -25.83 34.14 -26.13
CA ARG A 176 -24.42 33.95 -26.48
C ARG A 176 -23.57 34.86 -25.60
N ALA A 177 -22.63 34.28 -24.86
CA ALA A 177 -21.47 35.01 -24.34
C ALA A 177 -20.42 35.09 -25.46
N GLU A 178 -19.92 36.29 -25.74
CA GLU A 178 -18.82 36.50 -26.68
C GLU A 178 -17.48 36.03 -26.08
N PRO A 179 -16.57 35.45 -26.87
CA PRO A 179 -15.23 35.09 -26.42
C PRO A 179 -14.38 36.35 -26.24
N LEU A 180 -13.66 36.42 -25.12
CA LEU A 180 -12.61 37.41 -24.87
C LEU A 180 -11.51 37.29 -25.94
N PRO A 181 -10.97 38.40 -26.45
CA PRO A 181 -9.88 38.37 -27.43
C PRO A 181 -8.58 37.88 -26.79
N ASP A 182 -7.88 37.00 -27.51
CA ASP A 182 -6.55 36.51 -27.16
C ASP A 182 -5.58 37.69 -27.00
N ALA A 183 -5.15 37.94 -25.76
CA ALA A 183 -4.02 38.82 -25.50
C ALA A 183 -2.74 38.11 -25.97
N PRO A 184 -1.93 38.70 -26.86
CA PRO A 184 -0.67 38.10 -27.27
C PRO A 184 0.25 38.05 -26.04
N GLY A 185 0.56 36.84 -25.59
CA GLY A 185 1.60 36.60 -24.59
C GLY A 185 2.95 37.19 -25.04
N PRO A 186 3.87 37.48 -24.11
CA PRO A 186 5.15 38.06 -24.44
C PRO A 186 5.91 37.19 -25.45
N ALA A 187 6.30 37.79 -26.57
CA ALA A 187 7.08 37.11 -27.60
C ALA A 187 8.46 36.74 -27.04
N PHE A 188 8.72 35.46 -26.84
CA PHE A 188 10.06 34.96 -26.56
C PHE A 188 10.98 35.24 -27.75
N ASP A 189 12.18 35.76 -27.48
CA ASP A 189 13.21 35.89 -28.51
C ASP A 189 13.68 34.52 -29.01
N GLU A 190 14.35 34.52 -30.16
CA GLU A 190 14.77 33.31 -30.86
C GLU A 190 15.79 32.49 -30.03
N ALA A 191 16.60 33.16 -29.21
CA ALA A 191 17.56 32.53 -28.32
C ALA A 191 16.87 31.75 -27.18
N THR A 192 15.83 32.33 -26.59
CA THR A 192 15.02 31.70 -25.54
C THR A 192 14.21 30.54 -26.10
N ARG A 193 13.65 30.67 -27.31
CA ARG A 193 12.96 29.57 -28.00
C ARG A 193 13.90 28.39 -28.29
N ALA A 194 15.11 28.66 -28.78
CA ALA A 194 16.12 27.62 -29.02
C ALA A 194 16.64 26.98 -27.73
N ALA A 195 16.71 27.71 -26.61
CA ALA A 195 17.04 27.16 -25.30
C ALA A 195 15.93 26.26 -24.76
N LEU A 196 14.66 26.68 -24.89
CA LEU A 196 13.50 25.88 -24.51
C LEU A 196 13.34 24.63 -25.38
N GLU A 197 13.64 24.70 -26.67
CA GLU A 197 13.65 23.53 -27.56
C GLU A 197 14.78 22.55 -27.20
N ARG A 198 15.98 23.04 -26.89
CA ARG A 198 17.06 22.17 -26.36
C ARG A 198 16.70 21.52 -25.03
N ILE A 199 16.13 22.28 -24.09
CA ILE A 199 15.66 21.73 -22.81
C ILE A 199 14.55 20.72 -23.07
N ARG A 200 13.61 20.98 -24.00
CA ARG A 200 12.55 20.04 -24.39
C ARG A 200 13.12 18.77 -25.02
N ASP A 201 14.17 18.88 -25.83
CA ASP A 201 14.79 17.73 -26.49
C ASP A 201 15.69 16.94 -25.53
N GLU A 202 16.40 17.59 -24.60
CA GLU A 202 17.16 16.96 -23.51
C GLU A 202 16.24 16.29 -22.48
N VAL A 203 15.17 16.97 -22.07
CA VAL A 203 14.10 16.40 -21.25
C VAL A 203 13.37 15.32 -22.02
N GLY A 204 13.14 15.48 -23.33
CA GLY A 204 12.53 14.48 -24.20
C GLY A 204 13.39 13.22 -24.33
N ALA A 205 14.72 13.33 -24.38
CA ALA A 205 15.64 12.19 -24.39
C ALA A 205 15.81 11.54 -23.00
N LEU A 206 15.63 12.30 -21.91
CA LEU A 206 15.54 11.79 -20.54
C LEU A 206 14.17 11.15 -20.23
N LEU A 207 13.12 11.58 -20.92
CA LEU A 207 11.73 11.11 -20.82
C LEU A 207 11.32 10.16 -21.95
N ASP A 208 12.23 9.82 -22.86
CA ASP A 208 12.18 8.65 -23.72
C ASP A 208 13.01 7.56 -23.02
N PRO A 209 12.55 7.01 -21.86
CA PRO A 209 13.21 5.85 -21.32
C PRO A 209 13.20 4.85 -22.47
N ALA A 210 14.34 4.25 -22.78
CA ALA A 210 14.33 2.96 -23.46
C ALA A 210 13.45 2.05 -22.59
N ALA A 211 12.15 2.02 -22.94
CA ALA A 211 11.12 1.60 -22.03
C ALA A 211 11.35 0.11 -21.79
N CYS A 212 11.11 -0.34 -20.57
CA CYS A 212 10.94 -1.75 -20.33
C CYS A 212 9.86 -2.25 -21.31
N GLU A 213 10.25 -2.86 -22.42
CA GLU A 213 9.31 -3.35 -23.42
C GLU A 213 8.70 -4.65 -22.90
N CYS A 214 7.53 -4.55 -22.29
CA CYS A 214 6.70 -5.72 -22.09
C CYS A 214 6.00 -6.03 -23.40
N ARG A 215 6.26 -7.23 -23.93
CA ARG A 215 5.59 -7.73 -25.13
C ARG A 215 4.55 -8.75 -24.71
N ASP A 216 3.31 -8.51 -25.11
CA ASP A 216 2.27 -9.53 -25.07
C ASP A 216 2.64 -10.62 -26.09
N ARG A 217 2.77 -11.85 -25.61
CA ARG A 217 3.10 -13.00 -26.44
C ARG A 217 2.04 -14.07 -26.20
N SER A 218 0.90 -13.91 -26.86
CA SER A 218 -0.04 -15.02 -27.09
C SER A 218 0.56 -16.04 -28.05
N VAL A 219 1.59 -16.76 -27.62
CA VAL A 219 2.15 -17.89 -28.38
C VAL A 219 1.22 -19.07 -28.17
N ALA A 220 0.59 -19.54 -29.25
CA ALA A 220 -0.12 -20.81 -29.27
C ALA A 220 0.86 -21.94 -28.89
N THR A 221 0.71 -22.49 -27.69
CA THR A 221 1.57 -23.55 -27.16
C THR A 221 1.42 -24.82 -28.00
N THR A 222 2.51 -25.23 -28.63
CA THR A 222 2.62 -26.52 -29.32
C THR A 222 2.69 -27.65 -28.28
N GLY A 223 1.52 -28.17 -27.90
CA GLY A 223 1.32 -29.56 -27.52
C GLY A 223 2.17 -30.14 -26.38
N ARG A 224 2.23 -29.48 -25.21
CA ARG A 224 2.33 -30.17 -23.89
C ARG A 224 2.37 -29.24 -22.67
N ALA A 225 2.58 -27.94 -22.85
CA ALA A 225 2.61 -27.01 -21.73
C ALA A 225 1.18 -26.59 -21.37
N THR A 226 0.72 -26.98 -20.17
CA THR A 226 -0.54 -26.51 -19.58
C THR A 226 -0.45 -25.06 -19.11
N THR A 227 0.77 -24.53 -19.00
CA THR A 227 1.07 -23.16 -18.59
C THR A 227 1.20 -22.23 -19.79
N GLU A 228 0.61 -21.05 -19.69
CA GLU A 228 0.59 -19.99 -20.69
C GLU A 228 1.50 -18.84 -20.26
N GLU A 229 2.39 -18.36 -21.13
CA GLU A 229 3.10 -17.10 -20.91
C GLU A 229 2.15 -15.92 -21.20
N LEU A 230 1.92 -15.05 -20.22
CA LEU A 230 1.07 -13.87 -20.36
C LEU A 230 1.81 -12.71 -21.01
N PHE A 231 2.98 -12.39 -20.47
CA PHE A 231 3.81 -11.30 -20.95
C PHE A 231 5.26 -11.50 -20.51
N ARG A 232 6.16 -10.81 -21.22
CA ARG A 232 7.60 -10.84 -20.99
C ARG A 232 8.17 -9.44 -21.09
N CYS A 233 9.03 -9.11 -20.15
CA CYS A 233 9.64 -7.79 -20.02
C CYS A 233 11.16 -7.91 -19.96
N GLN A 234 11.85 -6.90 -20.46
CA GLN A 234 13.30 -6.74 -20.32
C GLN A 234 13.61 -5.43 -19.62
N ASP A 235 14.64 -5.43 -18.78
CA ASP A 235 15.07 -4.21 -18.11
C ASP A 235 15.75 -3.27 -19.12
N ALA A 236 15.98 -2.00 -18.75
CA ALA A 236 16.59 -1.02 -19.65
C ALA A 236 18.01 -1.42 -20.10
N SER A 237 18.69 -2.29 -19.36
CA SER A 237 19.99 -2.82 -19.77
C SER A 237 19.89 -3.95 -20.82
N GLY A 238 18.70 -4.53 -21.00
CA GLY A 238 18.45 -5.72 -21.81
C GLY A 238 19.05 -7.01 -21.22
N ALA A 239 19.65 -6.95 -20.03
CA ALA A 239 20.35 -8.08 -19.44
C ALA A 239 19.42 -8.96 -18.59
N ILE A 240 18.42 -8.40 -17.93
CA ILE A 240 17.40 -9.18 -17.21
C ILE A 240 16.19 -9.35 -18.12
N THR A 241 15.67 -10.57 -18.16
CA THR A 241 14.36 -10.87 -18.72
C THR A 241 13.49 -11.50 -17.64
N THR A 242 12.30 -10.93 -17.42
CA THR A 242 11.25 -11.59 -16.64
C THR A 242 10.08 -11.97 -17.55
N ALA A 243 9.37 -13.03 -17.17
CA ALA A 243 8.13 -13.43 -17.83
C ALA A 243 7.13 -13.92 -16.79
N VAL A 244 5.85 -13.64 -17.05
CA VAL A 244 4.74 -14.08 -16.21
C VAL A 244 4.02 -15.23 -16.87
N PHE A 245 3.86 -16.31 -16.13
CA PHE A 245 3.25 -17.55 -16.55
C PHE A 245 1.95 -17.77 -15.77
N ARG A 246 0.93 -18.28 -16.43
CA ARG A 246 -0.40 -18.57 -15.88
C ARG A 246 -0.73 -20.04 -16.05
N TYR A 247 -1.24 -20.66 -14.99
CA TYR A 247 -1.86 -21.97 -15.08
C TYR A 247 -3.22 -21.95 -14.38
N ARG A 248 -4.26 -22.41 -15.08
CA ARG A 248 -5.61 -22.55 -14.54
C ARG A 248 -5.91 -24.03 -14.35
N ALA A 249 -6.38 -24.40 -13.16
CA ALA A 249 -6.80 -25.77 -12.89
C ALA A 249 -7.86 -26.25 -13.91
N GLY A 250 -7.69 -27.48 -14.38
CA GLY A 250 -8.58 -28.10 -15.37
C GLY A 250 -9.90 -28.62 -14.77
N HIS A 251 -10.02 -28.62 -13.45
CA HIS A 251 -11.13 -29.19 -12.69
C HIS A 251 -11.52 -28.30 -11.52
N ASP A 252 -12.73 -28.50 -11.03
CA ASP A 252 -13.25 -27.81 -9.86
C ASP A 252 -13.00 -28.69 -8.63
N GLN A 253 -12.48 -28.10 -7.55
CA GLN A 253 -12.39 -28.77 -6.24
C GLN A 253 -12.47 -27.76 -5.11
N ALA A 254 -12.83 -28.23 -3.92
CA ALA A 254 -12.97 -27.39 -2.73
C ALA A 254 -11.62 -26.84 -2.25
N HIS A 255 -10.61 -27.70 -2.20
CA HIS A 255 -9.28 -27.38 -1.69
C HIS A 255 -8.22 -27.67 -2.76
N PHE A 256 -7.36 -26.70 -3.04
CA PHE A 256 -6.15 -26.86 -3.83
C PHE A 256 -4.94 -26.80 -2.91
N THR A 257 -4.10 -27.81 -3.01
CA THR A 257 -2.80 -27.86 -2.33
C THR A 257 -1.71 -27.93 -3.38
N ASP A 258 -0.80 -26.96 -3.31
CA ASP A 258 0.44 -26.90 -4.09
C ASP A 258 0.21 -27.03 -5.62
N LEU A 259 -0.81 -26.35 -6.16
CA LEU A 259 -0.99 -26.20 -7.61
C LEU A 259 0.28 -25.55 -8.18
N ARG A 260 0.91 -26.26 -9.11
CA ARG A 260 2.22 -25.90 -9.67
C ARG A 260 2.09 -25.05 -10.92
N VAL A 261 2.75 -23.90 -10.95
CA VAL A 261 2.84 -23.00 -12.12
C VAL A 261 4.30 -22.95 -12.57
N GLU A 262 4.62 -23.70 -13.62
CA GLU A 262 6.00 -23.82 -14.12
C GLU A 262 6.43 -22.56 -14.89
N VAL A 263 7.72 -22.24 -14.83
CA VAL A 263 8.35 -21.23 -15.70
C VAL A 263 9.13 -21.90 -16.82
N ASP A 264 9.57 -21.12 -17.82
CA ASP A 264 10.46 -21.64 -18.87
C ASP A 264 11.68 -22.37 -18.31
N ARG A 265 12.16 -23.38 -19.04
CA ARG A 265 13.30 -24.23 -18.63
C ARG A 265 14.61 -23.48 -18.43
N ASP A 266 14.77 -22.29 -19.01
CA ASP A 266 15.96 -21.44 -18.86
C ASP A 266 15.79 -20.37 -17.77
N MET A 267 14.64 -20.33 -17.09
CA MET A 267 14.32 -19.38 -16.02
C MET A 267 14.34 -20.02 -14.63
N VAL A 268 14.50 -19.17 -13.63
CA VAL A 268 14.24 -19.50 -12.21
C VAL A 268 13.02 -18.71 -11.76
N VAL A 269 12.14 -19.34 -10.99
CA VAL A 269 10.99 -18.66 -10.40
C VAL A 269 11.44 -17.72 -9.26
N ILE A 270 10.93 -16.50 -9.26
CA ILE A 270 11.30 -15.46 -8.28
C ILE A 270 10.10 -14.81 -7.58
N GLY A 271 8.90 -15.01 -8.10
CA GLY A 271 7.67 -14.45 -7.55
C GLY A 271 6.45 -15.14 -8.15
N GLY A 272 5.27 -14.74 -7.71
CA GLY A 272 4.02 -15.27 -8.22
C GLY A 272 2.82 -14.91 -7.35
N GLY A 273 1.69 -15.52 -7.64
CA GLY A 273 0.41 -15.20 -7.02
C GLY A 273 -0.68 -16.16 -7.43
N ALA A 274 -1.90 -15.94 -6.95
CA ALA A 274 -3.06 -16.75 -7.32
C ALA A 274 -4.37 -15.96 -7.25
N THR A 275 -5.34 -16.44 -8.01
CA THR A 275 -6.73 -15.97 -8.00
C THR A 275 -7.64 -17.17 -7.76
N ALA A 276 -8.31 -17.16 -6.62
CA ALA A 276 -9.39 -18.08 -6.29
C ALA A 276 -10.73 -17.49 -6.77
N VAL A 277 -11.81 -17.58 -5.98
CA VAL A 277 -13.12 -17.03 -6.35
C VAL A 277 -13.72 -16.23 -5.22
N ALA A 278 -14.39 -15.11 -5.52
CA ALA A 278 -15.03 -14.30 -4.48
C ALA A 278 -16.42 -14.83 -4.05
N ALA A 279 -17.13 -15.51 -4.96
CA ALA A 279 -18.55 -15.83 -4.82
C ALA A 279 -18.90 -17.24 -5.37
N PRO A 280 -20.05 -17.84 -5.00
CA PRO A 280 -21.04 -17.33 -4.04
C PRO A 280 -20.57 -17.32 -2.58
N TYR A 281 -19.88 -18.38 -2.12
CA TYR A 281 -19.29 -18.40 -0.76
C TYR A 281 -17.83 -17.95 -0.78
N GLY A 282 -17.18 -18.09 -1.94
CA GLY A 282 -15.79 -17.75 -2.17
C GLY A 282 -14.80 -18.82 -1.71
N ALA A 283 -13.59 -18.71 -2.22
CA ALA A 283 -12.44 -19.50 -1.83
C ALA A 283 -11.25 -18.56 -1.65
N LEU A 284 -10.41 -18.87 -0.68
CA LEU A 284 -9.44 -17.96 -0.10
C LEU A 284 -8.05 -18.56 -0.23
N LEU A 285 -7.03 -17.70 -0.33
CA LEU A 285 -5.66 -18.14 -0.53
C LEU A 285 -5.07 -18.71 0.76
N THR A 286 -4.34 -19.80 0.63
CA THR A 286 -3.60 -20.44 1.72
C THR A 286 -2.13 -20.62 1.42
N ALA A 287 -1.71 -20.51 0.16
CA ALA A 287 -0.28 -20.47 -0.18
C ALA A 287 -0.01 -19.76 -1.50
N SER A 288 1.18 -19.16 -1.59
CA SER A 288 1.79 -18.58 -2.79
C SER A 288 3.30 -18.50 -2.52
N TYR A 289 4.10 -19.46 -3.00
CA TYR A 289 5.52 -19.59 -2.61
C TYR A 289 6.38 -20.34 -3.65
N PRO A 290 7.71 -20.20 -3.63
CA PRO A 290 8.57 -20.89 -4.60
C PRO A 290 8.67 -22.39 -4.30
N SER A 291 8.72 -23.20 -5.36
CA SER A 291 9.11 -24.61 -5.24
C SER A 291 10.59 -24.75 -4.89
N ALA A 292 10.95 -25.87 -4.24
CA ALA A 292 12.30 -26.12 -3.77
C ALA A 292 13.37 -26.20 -4.88
N ASP A 293 12.98 -26.57 -6.10
CA ASP A 293 13.86 -26.66 -7.27
C ASP A 293 13.89 -25.36 -8.11
N GLY A 294 13.16 -24.33 -7.67
CA GLY A 294 13.08 -23.04 -8.33
C GLY A 294 12.50 -23.08 -9.75
N SER A 295 11.80 -24.15 -10.15
CA SER A 295 11.23 -24.26 -11.50
C SER A 295 9.74 -23.93 -11.57
N ALA A 296 9.09 -23.72 -10.43
CA ALA A 296 7.68 -23.34 -10.38
C ALA A 296 7.28 -22.53 -9.14
N TRP A 297 6.19 -21.79 -9.27
CA TRP A 297 5.49 -21.20 -8.13
C TRP A 297 4.37 -22.15 -7.68
N LEU A 298 4.22 -22.36 -6.37
CA LEU A 298 3.22 -23.23 -5.77
C LEU A 298 2.13 -22.37 -5.12
N VAL A 299 0.87 -22.65 -5.45
CA VAL A 299 -0.28 -21.90 -4.94
C VAL A 299 -1.33 -22.83 -4.36
N SER A 300 -2.01 -22.38 -3.32
CA SER A 300 -3.06 -23.14 -2.63
C SER A 300 -4.24 -22.26 -2.28
N SER A 301 -5.43 -22.84 -2.26
CA SER A 301 -6.67 -22.19 -1.88
C SER A 301 -7.64 -23.17 -1.23
N LYS A 302 -8.59 -22.66 -0.45
CA LYS A 302 -9.69 -23.46 0.06
C LYS A 302 -10.96 -22.64 0.23
N ASP A 303 -12.09 -23.33 0.26
CA ASP A 303 -13.32 -22.80 0.81
C ASP A 303 -13.25 -22.59 2.33
N HIS A 304 -14.25 -21.93 2.92
CA HIS A 304 -14.34 -21.74 4.36
C HIS A 304 -15.78 -21.94 4.87
N GLY A 305 -16.00 -22.94 5.72
CA GLY A 305 -17.31 -23.27 6.31
C GLY A 305 -18.36 -23.89 5.36
N MET A 306 -18.51 -23.35 4.14
CA MET A 306 -19.41 -23.86 3.11
C MET A 306 -18.61 -24.39 1.91
N PRO A 307 -18.89 -25.61 1.43
CA PRO A 307 -18.21 -26.15 0.26
C PRO A 307 -18.29 -25.24 -0.96
N GLN A 308 -17.13 -24.85 -1.50
CA GLN A 308 -17.03 -24.04 -2.71
C GLN A 308 -16.03 -24.67 -3.68
N PRO A 309 -16.47 -25.69 -4.46
CA PRO A 309 -15.71 -26.14 -5.62
C PRO A 309 -15.42 -24.95 -6.54
N HIS A 310 -14.16 -24.79 -6.91
CA HIS A 310 -13.70 -23.68 -7.74
C HIS A 310 -12.52 -24.10 -8.60
N ARG A 311 -12.13 -23.26 -9.56
CA ARG A 311 -10.87 -23.41 -10.31
C ARG A 311 -9.87 -22.39 -9.81
N LEU A 312 -8.78 -22.86 -9.21
CA LEU A 312 -7.67 -22.00 -8.87
C LEU A 312 -6.89 -21.60 -10.14
N THR A 313 -6.56 -20.31 -10.24
CA THR A 313 -5.61 -19.80 -11.24
C THR A 313 -4.34 -19.38 -10.51
N GLY A 314 -3.22 -19.99 -10.87
CA GLY A 314 -1.90 -19.66 -10.34
C GLY A 314 -1.07 -18.87 -11.34
N PHE A 315 -0.15 -18.08 -10.81
CA PHE A 315 0.79 -17.27 -11.57
C PHE A 315 2.22 -17.46 -11.06
N ALA A 316 3.18 -17.47 -11.97
CA ALA A 316 4.61 -17.52 -11.67
C ALA A 316 5.35 -16.41 -12.42
N ILE A 317 6.29 -15.74 -11.76
CA ILE A 317 7.22 -14.79 -12.35
C ILE A 317 8.56 -15.52 -12.48
N GLY A 318 8.95 -15.81 -13.72
CA GLY A 318 10.25 -16.37 -14.07
C GLY A 318 11.25 -15.28 -14.40
N MET A 319 12.52 -15.51 -14.07
CA MET A 319 13.63 -14.60 -14.38
C MET A 319 14.80 -15.36 -15.00
N LYS A 320 15.47 -14.71 -15.95
CA LYS A 320 16.80 -15.09 -16.43
C LYS A 320 17.67 -13.85 -16.66
N ILE A 321 18.98 -14.06 -16.68
CA ILE A 321 19.97 -13.01 -16.91
C ILE A 321 20.84 -13.43 -18.10
N ALA A 322 20.98 -12.56 -19.09
CA ALA A 322 21.85 -12.79 -20.24
C ALA A 322 23.28 -13.10 -19.78
N GLY A 323 23.92 -14.12 -20.38
CA GLY A 323 25.25 -14.57 -19.97
C GLY A 323 25.30 -15.38 -18.66
N VAL A 324 24.16 -15.64 -18.00
CA VAL A 324 24.08 -16.44 -16.77
C VAL A 324 23.26 -17.69 -17.01
N SER A 325 23.84 -18.87 -16.78
CA SER A 325 23.09 -20.12 -16.84
C SER A 325 22.04 -20.20 -15.73
N ARG A 326 20.94 -20.91 -15.98
CA ARG A 326 19.91 -21.17 -14.96
C ARG A 326 20.50 -21.72 -13.66
N ASP A 327 21.43 -22.67 -13.76
CA ASP A 327 22.07 -23.29 -12.59
C ASP A 327 22.90 -22.28 -11.79
N ARG A 328 23.67 -21.43 -12.47
CA ARG A 328 24.43 -20.36 -11.80
C ARG A 328 23.49 -19.38 -11.13
N LEU A 329 22.43 -18.96 -11.81
CA LEU A 329 21.42 -18.06 -11.25
C LEU A 329 20.79 -18.66 -9.99
N ALA A 330 20.32 -19.91 -10.06
CA ALA A 330 19.63 -20.58 -8.96
C ALA A 330 20.54 -20.89 -7.75
N ARG A 331 21.81 -21.27 -7.99
CA ARG A 331 22.69 -21.77 -6.92
C ARG A 331 23.64 -20.73 -6.35
N GLU A 332 24.06 -19.75 -7.15
CA GLU A 332 25.10 -18.80 -6.74
C GLU A 332 24.55 -17.39 -6.50
N LEU A 333 23.59 -16.96 -7.32
CA LEU A 333 23.12 -15.58 -7.32
C LEU A 333 21.83 -15.38 -6.54
N LEU A 334 20.93 -16.36 -6.53
CA LEU A 334 19.68 -16.30 -5.78
C LEU A 334 19.84 -16.82 -4.35
N PHE A 335 19.05 -16.25 -3.46
CA PHE A 335 18.85 -16.69 -2.08
C PHE A 335 17.36 -16.86 -1.84
N ILE A 336 16.96 -17.96 -1.18
CA ILE A 336 15.59 -18.16 -0.72
C ILE A 336 15.65 -18.35 0.79
N GLY A 337 15.27 -17.31 1.51
CA GLY A 337 15.08 -17.33 2.96
C GLY A 337 13.73 -17.93 3.30
N ARG A 338 13.68 -18.72 4.37
CA ARG A 338 12.43 -19.23 4.94
C ARG A 338 12.42 -18.99 6.45
N ALA A 339 11.32 -18.46 6.94
CA ALA A 339 11.01 -18.39 8.36
C ALA A 339 9.68 -19.07 8.64
N ARG A 340 9.56 -19.65 9.84
CA ARG A 340 8.31 -20.26 10.30
C ARG A 340 7.80 -19.51 11.53
N GLY A 341 6.56 -19.04 11.44
CA GLY A 341 5.84 -18.46 12.57
C GLY A 341 5.42 -19.51 13.58
N GLY A 342 5.26 -19.08 14.83
CA GLY A 342 4.71 -19.90 15.91
C GLY A 342 3.28 -20.36 15.61
N ARG A 343 2.86 -21.44 16.29
CA ARG A 343 1.49 -21.94 16.17
C ARG A 343 0.53 -21.00 16.90
N ALA A 344 -0.36 -20.33 16.17
CA ALA A 344 -1.31 -19.37 16.73
C ALA A 344 -2.62 -19.31 15.92
N PRO A 345 -3.72 -18.80 16.50
CA PRO A 345 -4.96 -18.43 15.81
C PRO A 345 -4.73 -17.45 14.64
N HIS A 346 -3.82 -16.48 14.84
CA HIS A 346 -3.47 -15.44 13.86
C HIS A 346 -1.95 -15.41 13.62
N PRO A 347 -1.35 -16.44 13.01
CA PRO A 347 0.09 -16.53 12.93
C PRO A 347 0.64 -15.49 11.93
N ARG A 348 1.69 -14.82 12.36
CA ARG A 348 2.50 -13.86 11.60
C ARG A 348 3.95 -14.32 11.63
N SER A 349 4.66 -14.12 10.53
CA SER A 349 6.12 -14.27 10.48
C SER A 349 6.72 -13.41 9.38
N SER A 350 8.03 -13.23 9.45
CA SER A 350 8.79 -12.50 8.46
C SER A 350 10.05 -13.27 8.10
N ALA A 351 10.48 -13.21 6.84
CA ALA A 351 11.73 -13.77 6.36
C ALA A 351 12.53 -12.66 5.69
N SER A 352 13.84 -12.61 5.92
CA SER A 352 14.71 -11.56 5.35
C SER A 352 15.76 -12.17 4.44
N VAL A 353 16.21 -11.39 3.46
CA VAL A 353 17.42 -11.69 2.68
C VAL A 353 18.65 -11.19 3.45
N PRO A 354 19.80 -11.89 3.41
CA PRO A 354 20.99 -11.45 4.13
C PRO A 354 21.64 -10.24 3.44
N GLU A 355 22.56 -9.58 4.16
CA GLU A 355 23.39 -8.52 3.60
C GLU A 355 24.07 -8.96 2.29
N GLY A 356 24.10 -8.04 1.31
CA GLY A 356 24.62 -8.32 -0.03
C GLY A 356 23.60 -8.97 -0.98
N TYR A 357 22.34 -9.11 -0.56
CA TYR A 357 21.22 -9.50 -1.41
C TYR A 357 20.14 -8.41 -1.44
N THR A 358 19.51 -8.26 -2.59
CA THR A 358 18.39 -7.37 -2.87
C THR A 358 17.11 -8.20 -2.92
N LEU A 359 16.10 -7.83 -2.14
CA LEU A 359 14.79 -8.50 -2.13
C LEU A 359 14.10 -8.35 -3.48
N LEU A 360 13.75 -9.47 -4.12
CA LEU A 360 13.00 -9.53 -5.37
C LEU A 360 11.50 -9.71 -5.14
N GLY A 361 11.15 -10.41 -4.07
CA GLY A 361 9.79 -10.80 -3.76
C GLY A 361 9.77 -11.79 -2.60
N GLY A 362 8.62 -12.42 -2.41
CA GLY A 362 8.46 -13.43 -1.39
C GLY A 362 7.13 -14.15 -1.49
N GLY A 363 6.82 -14.93 -0.47
CA GLY A 363 5.66 -15.79 -0.48
C GLY A 363 5.31 -16.31 0.90
N PHE A 364 4.28 -17.13 0.94
CA PHE A 364 3.76 -17.71 2.17
C PHE A 364 3.14 -19.08 1.94
N ARG A 365 3.07 -19.87 3.01
CA ARG A 365 2.28 -21.10 3.11
C ARG A 365 1.67 -21.17 4.51
N VAL A 366 0.36 -21.07 4.58
CA VAL A 366 -0.40 -21.31 5.81
C VAL A 366 -0.52 -22.83 5.99
N ASN A 367 -0.01 -23.36 7.10
CA ASN A 367 -0.06 -24.78 7.40
C ASN A 367 -1.36 -25.12 8.13
N TRP A 368 -2.49 -24.84 7.46
CA TRP A 368 -3.85 -24.99 7.99
C TRP A 368 -4.29 -26.45 8.07
N ASP A 369 -3.80 -27.28 7.15
CA ASP A 369 -3.94 -28.73 7.18
C ASP A 369 -2.90 -29.29 8.17
N ASP A 370 -3.37 -29.91 9.24
CA ASP A 370 -2.55 -30.59 10.23
C ASP A 370 -2.24 -32.06 9.83
N GLY A 371 -2.62 -32.46 8.61
CA GLY A 371 -2.45 -33.81 8.08
C GLY A 371 -3.49 -34.79 8.62
N THR A 372 -4.58 -34.30 9.21
CA THR A 372 -5.71 -35.14 9.61
C THR A 372 -6.74 -35.24 8.49
N ASP A 373 -7.53 -36.32 8.50
CA ASP A 373 -8.53 -36.59 7.46
C ASP A 373 -9.70 -35.59 7.44
N GLU A 374 -9.88 -34.84 8.54
CA GLU A 374 -10.89 -33.78 8.65
C GLU A 374 -10.20 -32.42 8.79
N PRO A 375 -9.91 -31.73 7.67
CA PRO A 375 -9.36 -30.40 7.74
C PRO A 375 -10.30 -29.50 8.55
N GLY A 376 -9.79 -28.99 9.67
CA GLY A 376 -10.49 -28.00 10.47
C GLY A 376 -10.83 -26.73 9.68
N PRO A 377 -11.52 -25.76 10.30
CA PRO A 377 -11.85 -24.49 9.63
C PRO A 377 -10.61 -23.80 9.06
N GLY A 378 -9.44 -24.00 9.70
CA GLY A 378 -8.16 -23.61 9.17
C GLY A 378 -7.92 -22.10 9.24
N ASN A 379 -6.71 -21.71 8.83
CA ASN A 379 -6.33 -20.31 8.70
C ASN A 379 -6.20 -19.93 7.23
N LEU A 380 -6.46 -18.66 6.97
CA LEU A 380 -6.59 -18.10 5.63
C LEU A 380 -5.72 -16.85 5.56
N ALA A 381 -5.11 -16.61 4.41
CA ALA A 381 -4.16 -15.53 4.24
C ALA A 381 -4.83 -14.16 4.38
N THR A 382 -4.17 -13.24 5.08
CA THR A 382 -4.56 -11.83 5.14
C THR A 382 -3.49 -10.93 4.54
N ALA A 383 -2.23 -11.37 4.53
CA ALA A 383 -1.14 -10.56 3.99
C ALA A 383 0.03 -11.40 3.50
N SER A 384 0.73 -10.88 2.49
CA SER A 384 2.02 -11.32 1.97
C SER A 384 2.66 -10.17 1.18
N PHE A 385 3.60 -9.44 1.78
CA PHE A 385 4.10 -8.18 1.23
C PHE A 385 5.54 -7.87 1.72
N PRO A 386 6.29 -6.99 1.02
CA PRO A 386 7.56 -6.50 1.53
C PRO A 386 7.29 -5.54 2.71
N GLN A 387 7.82 -5.87 3.89
CA GLN A 387 7.70 -4.99 5.06
C GLN A 387 8.68 -3.81 4.94
N ASP A 388 9.85 -4.07 4.39
CA ASP A 388 10.95 -3.13 4.21
C ASP A 388 11.83 -3.61 3.02
N ASP A 389 13.08 -3.14 2.97
CA ASP A 389 13.97 -3.35 1.82
C ASP A 389 14.49 -4.78 1.69
N ASP A 390 14.56 -5.52 2.79
CA ASP A 390 15.14 -6.87 2.85
C ASP A 390 14.18 -7.93 3.40
N THR A 391 13.04 -7.54 3.95
CA THR A 391 12.13 -8.43 4.67
C THR A 391 10.78 -8.59 4.00
N TRP A 392 10.37 -9.84 3.82
CA TRP A 392 9.03 -10.25 3.42
C TRP A 392 8.22 -10.69 4.63
N THR A 393 6.98 -10.20 4.76
CA THR A 393 6.08 -10.55 5.87
C THR A 393 4.80 -11.18 5.33
N ALA A 394 4.31 -12.19 6.06
CA ALA A 394 2.98 -12.75 5.81
C ALA A 394 2.18 -12.94 7.10
N ARG A 395 0.86 -12.90 6.96
CA ARG A 395 -0.12 -13.02 8.05
C ARG A 395 -1.27 -13.93 7.61
N SER A 396 -1.84 -14.64 8.56
CA SER A 396 -3.09 -15.38 8.38
C SER A 396 -3.92 -15.33 9.65
N LYS A 397 -5.21 -15.67 9.53
CA LYS A 397 -6.12 -15.78 10.67
C LYS A 397 -7.09 -16.94 10.48
N ASP A 398 -7.57 -17.47 11.60
CA ASP A 398 -8.83 -18.18 11.61
C ASP A 398 -9.99 -17.20 11.41
N HIS A 399 -11.18 -17.75 11.18
CA HIS A 399 -12.36 -16.94 10.97
C HIS A 399 -13.55 -17.54 11.72
N LEU A 400 -14.01 -16.81 12.74
CA LEU A 400 -15.05 -17.14 13.74
C LEU A 400 -14.70 -18.28 14.70
N VAL A 401 -14.19 -19.39 14.19
CA VAL A 401 -13.82 -20.56 15.01
C VAL A 401 -12.32 -20.67 15.07
N SER A 402 -11.77 -20.63 16.29
CA SER A 402 -10.31 -20.59 16.42
C SER A 402 -9.65 -21.89 15.95
N HIS A 403 -8.56 -21.75 15.18
CA HIS A 403 -7.81 -22.90 14.66
C HIS A 403 -6.32 -22.62 14.54
N ALA A 404 -5.60 -22.80 15.65
CA ALA A 404 -4.19 -22.46 15.70
C ALA A 404 -3.35 -23.28 14.70
N CYS A 405 -2.61 -22.58 13.83
CA CYS A 405 -1.73 -23.17 12.82
C CYS A 405 -0.39 -22.44 12.75
N THR A 406 0.57 -22.95 11.99
CA THR A 406 1.83 -22.23 11.70
C THR A 406 1.76 -21.59 10.32
N ILE A 407 2.65 -20.64 10.04
CA ILE A 407 2.84 -20.04 8.71
C ILE A 407 4.31 -20.12 8.32
N ASP A 408 4.60 -20.56 7.11
CA ASP A 408 5.91 -20.44 6.49
C ASP A 408 5.94 -19.18 5.61
N VAL A 409 7.00 -18.39 5.72
CA VAL A 409 7.20 -17.14 4.98
C VAL A 409 8.51 -17.22 4.24
N PHE A 410 8.51 -16.77 2.99
CA PHE A 410 9.62 -16.87 2.07
C PHE A 410 10.06 -15.49 1.63
N ALA A 411 11.37 -15.26 1.57
CA ALA A 411 11.98 -14.09 0.96
C ALA A 411 12.92 -14.55 -0.15
N VAL A 412 12.75 -14.01 -1.35
CA VAL A 412 13.57 -14.32 -2.52
C VAL A 412 14.48 -13.13 -2.78
N GLY A 413 15.79 -13.34 -2.72
CA GLY A 413 16.81 -12.31 -2.94
C GLY A 413 17.72 -12.64 -4.11
N LEU A 414 18.24 -11.61 -4.76
CA LEU A 414 19.33 -11.69 -5.74
C LEU A 414 20.56 -10.99 -5.18
N ARG A 415 21.75 -11.55 -5.36
CA ARG A 415 23.00 -10.85 -5.00
C ARG A 415 22.98 -9.42 -5.54
N SER A 416 23.18 -8.43 -4.66
CA SER A 416 23.12 -7.01 -5.00
C SER A 416 24.22 -6.58 -5.97
N SER A 417 25.28 -7.40 -6.10
CA SER A 417 26.27 -7.24 -7.16
C SER A 417 26.90 -8.57 -7.58
N PHE A 418 27.22 -8.71 -8.87
CA PHE A 418 27.88 -9.88 -9.44
C PHE A 418 28.48 -9.58 -10.82
N VAL A 419 29.43 -10.41 -11.26
CA VAL A 419 30.09 -10.26 -12.56
C VAL A 419 29.41 -11.11 -13.63
N VAL A 420 29.12 -10.51 -14.78
CA VAL A 420 28.65 -11.17 -16.01
C VAL A 420 29.54 -10.71 -17.15
N ASP A 421 30.18 -11.65 -17.84
CA ASP A 421 31.07 -11.37 -18.98
C ASP A 421 32.13 -10.28 -18.69
N GLY A 422 32.72 -10.34 -17.48
CA GLY A 422 33.73 -9.38 -17.03
C GLY A 422 33.20 -8.02 -16.56
N VAL A 423 31.90 -7.77 -16.68
CA VAL A 423 31.25 -6.53 -16.22
C VAL A 423 30.64 -6.76 -14.84
N LEU A 424 31.04 -5.94 -13.86
CA LEU A 424 30.38 -5.88 -12.57
C LEU A 424 29.02 -5.20 -12.72
N ARG A 425 27.96 -5.94 -12.38
CA ARG A 425 26.58 -5.48 -12.37
C ARG A 425 26.14 -5.19 -10.94
N MET A 426 25.44 -4.08 -10.75
CA MET A 426 24.73 -3.72 -9.53
C MET A 426 23.23 -3.91 -9.75
N VAL A 427 22.52 -4.41 -8.75
CA VAL A 427 21.06 -4.54 -8.77
C VAL A 427 20.46 -3.27 -8.19
N ASP A 428 19.76 -2.50 -9.04
CA ASP A 428 18.91 -1.39 -8.62
C ASP A 428 17.48 -1.92 -8.41
N ARG A 429 16.81 -1.48 -7.34
CA ARG A 429 15.49 -1.99 -6.95
C ARG A 429 14.51 -0.84 -6.82
N LEU A 430 13.30 -1.08 -7.31
CA LEU A 430 12.16 -0.20 -7.16
C LEU A 430 11.01 -0.95 -6.51
N THR A 431 10.41 -0.35 -5.48
CA THR A 431 9.18 -0.84 -4.85
C THR A 431 8.13 0.25 -4.94
N ASP A 432 6.93 -0.12 -5.39
CA ASP A 432 5.77 0.76 -5.42
C ASP A 432 4.60 0.13 -4.64
N ARG A 433 3.73 0.98 -4.12
CA ARG A 433 2.59 0.59 -3.29
C ARG A 433 1.38 1.46 -3.61
N VAL A 434 0.23 0.82 -3.75
CA VAL A 434 -1.07 1.49 -3.81
C VAL A 434 -1.98 0.98 -2.70
N GLU A 435 -2.83 1.86 -2.18
CA GLU A 435 -3.93 1.50 -1.27
C GLU A 435 -5.27 1.73 -1.99
N CYS A 436 -6.29 0.92 -1.70
CA CYS A 436 -7.61 1.16 -2.27
C CYS A 436 -8.15 2.51 -1.74
N GLY A 437 -8.38 3.48 -2.63
CA GLY A 437 -8.70 4.87 -2.27
C GLY A 437 -10.10 5.14 -1.70
N HIS A 438 -10.82 4.10 -1.25
CA HIS A 438 -12.20 4.23 -0.78
C HIS A 438 -12.30 4.02 0.73
N ALA A 439 -13.39 4.50 1.32
CA ALA A 439 -13.80 4.13 2.67
C ALA A 439 -13.82 2.59 2.81
N PRO A 440 -13.65 2.03 4.02
CA PRO A 440 -13.60 0.60 4.23
C PRO A 440 -14.74 -0.16 3.52
N LEU A 441 -14.41 -1.18 2.72
CA LEU A 441 -15.37 -1.96 1.91
C LEU A 441 -15.39 -3.43 2.35
N PRO A 442 -16.49 -4.17 2.10
CA PRO A 442 -16.53 -5.62 2.35
C PRO A 442 -15.53 -6.38 1.46
N ASN A 443 -15.44 -5.96 0.19
CA ASN A 443 -14.61 -6.59 -0.84
C ASN A 443 -13.58 -5.59 -1.39
N PRO A 444 -12.56 -5.19 -0.61
CA PRO A 444 -11.60 -4.20 -1.07
C PRO A 444 -10.73 -4.76 -2.20
N ASN A 445 -10.39 -3.89 -3.14
CA ASN A 445 -9.56 -4.20 -4.30
C ASN A 445 -8.54 -3.09 -4.53
N ALA A 446 -7.30 -3.46 -4.83
CA ALA A 446 -6.23 -2.54 -5.18
C ALA A 446 -5.51 -3.03 -6.44
N THR A 447 -5.34 -2.12 -7.40
CA THR A 447 -4.58 -2.36 -8.63
C THR A 447 -3.43 -1.36 -8.69
N SER A 448 -2.19 -1.85 -8.71
CA SER A 448 -0.99 -1.02 -8.95
C SER A 448 -0.43 -1.35 -10.32
N VAL A 449 -0.10 -0.30 -11.07
CA VAL A 449 0.68 -0.39 -12.31
C VAL A 449 2.12 -0.12 -11.92
N PHE A 450 3.03 -1.03 -12.26
CA PHE A 450 4.43 -0.88 -11.93
C PHE A 450 5.04 0.24 -12.78
N PRO A 451 5.65 1.29 -12.18
CA PRO A 451 6.03 2.50 -12.91
C PRO A 451 7.10 2.32 -14.00
N GLY A 452 7.68 1.12 -14.16
CA GLY A 452 8.38 0.73 -15.39
C GLY A 452 9.64 1.53 -15.73
N GLN A 453 10.28 2.17 -14.74
CA GLN A 453 11.44 3.07 -14.87
C GLN A 453 12.72 2.35 -15.31
N GLY A 454 12.67 1.64 -16.44
CA GLY A 454 13.70 0.70 -16.88
C GLY A 454 13.81 -0.56 -16.01
N HIS A 455 12.96 -0.71 -15.01
CA HIS A 455 12.90 -1.89 -14.14
C HIS A 455 11.93 -2.92 -14.71
N VAL A 456 12.18 -4.20 -14.44
CA VAL A 456 11.26 -5.30 -14.71
C VAL A 456 10.57 -5.77 -13.44
N LEU A 457 9.29 -6.14 -13.52
CA LEU A 457 8.54 -6.70 -12.40
C LEU A 457 9.17 -8.04 -11.96
N THR A 458 9.44 -8.16 -10.67
CA THR A 458 10.05 -9.33 -10.02
C THR A 458 9.18 -9.93 -8.92
N GLY A 459 8.35 -9.12 -8.25
CA GLY A 459 7.53 -9.57 -7.14
C GLY A 459 6.25 -8.75 -7.00
N ILE A 460 5.24 -9.35 -6.38
CA ILE A 460 3.96 -8.73 -6.07
C ILE A 460 3.55 -9.08 -4.63
N GLY A 461 2.88 -8.18 -3.95
CA GLY A 461 2.41 -8.39 -2.58
C GLY A 461 1.06 -7.74 -2.30
N ALA A 462 0.42 -8.15 -1.20
CA ALA A 462 -0.83 -7.57 -0.73
C ALA A 462 -0.98 -7.67 0.80
N GLU A 463 -1.76 -6.76 1.37
CA GLU A 463 -2.10 -6.70 2.79
C GLU A 463 -3.54 -6.24 2.90
N VAL A 464 -4.38 -7.10 3.46
CA VAL A 464 -5.75 -6.77 3.85
C VAL A 464 -5.70 -6.16 5.25
N VAL A 465 -5.91 -4.85 5.34
CA VAL A 465 -5.97 -4.11 6.60
C VAL A 465 -7.41 -4.16 7.08
N HIS A 466 -7.66 -4.78 8.24
CA HIS A 466 -9.01 -5.11 8.69
C HIS A 466 -9.17 -4.91 10.20
N ALA A 467 -10.39 -4.56 10.61
CA ALA A 467 -10.91 -4.83 11.95
C ALA A 467 -11.58 -6.22 11.98
N GLU A 468 -11.59 -6.90 13.13
CA GLU A 468 -12.32 -8.17 13.28
C GLU A 468 -13.82 -8.00 12.96
N PRO A 469 -14.48 -9.00 12.33
CA PRO A 469 -13.96 -10.31 11.93
C PRO A 469 -13.13 -10.29 10.63
N GLY A 470 -13.09 -9.13 9.96
CA GLY A 470 -12.17 -8.80 8.88
C GLY A 470 -12.38 -9.51 7.54
N SER A 471 -11.50 -9.17 6.60
CA SER A 471 -11.48 -9.76 5.26
C SER A 471 -10.22 -10.59 5.04
N LEU A 472 -10.31 -11.49 4.07
CA LEU A 472 -9.31 -12.51 3.76
C LEU A 472 -8.90 -12.37 2.28
N LEU A 473 -7.65 -12.68 1.99
CA LEU A 473 -7.06 -12.56 0.66
C LEU A 473 -7.56 -13.68 -0.25
N TRP A 474 -8.16 -13.33 -1.39
CA TRP A 474 -8.62 -14.30 -2.40
C TRP A 474 -7.96 -14.11 -3.76
N ARG A 475 -7.33 -12.94 -3.98
CA ARG A 475 -6.65 -12.58 -5.21
C ARG A 475 -5.33 -11.85 -4.92
N LEU A 476 -4.27 -12.35 -5.53
CA LEU A 476 -2.96 -11.71 -5.68
C LEU A 476 -2.45 -12.08 -7.07
N GLU A 477 -2.71 -11.23 -8.05
CA GLU A 477 -2.54 -11.54 -9.47
C GLU A 477 -1.59 -10.54 -10.14
N PRO A 478 -0.51 -11.00 -10.80
CA PRO A 478 0.26 -10.12 -11.66
C PRO A 478 -0.57 -9.76 -12.89
N THR A 479 -0.57 -8.49 -13.28
CA THR A 479 -1.35 -7.96 -14.39
C THR A 479 -0.47 -7.25 -15.41
N THR A 480 -1.05 -6.93 -16.56
CA THR A 480 -0.47 -5.97 -17.50
C THR A 480 -1.59 -5.26 -18.27
N ASP A 481 -1.37 -3.99 -18.64
CA ASP A 481 -2.22 -3.25 -19.59
C ASP A 481 -1.76 -3.45 -21.05
N GLY A 482 -0.87 -4.41 -21.29
CA GLY A 482 -0.22 -4.69 -22.57
C GLY A 482 1.12 -3.96 -22.76
N ARG A 483 1.45 -3.00 -21.88
CA ARG A 483 2.73 -2.28 -21.88
C ARG A 483 3.43 -2.31 -20.54
N THR A 484 2.65 -2.20 -19.48
CA THR A 484 3.14 -1.97 -18.13
C THR A 484 2.69 -3.12 -17.25
N PRO A 485 3.60 -3.84 -16.58
CA PRO A 485 3.23 -4.90 -15.67
C PRO A 485 2.67 -4.30 -14.38
N GLY A 486 2.00 -5.09 -13.55
CA GLY A 486 1.37 -4.61 -12.34
C GLY A 486 0.89 -5.74 -11.44
N VAL A 487 0.05 -5.37 -10.47
CA VAL A 487 -0.62 -6.28 -9.55
C VAL A 487 -2.09 -5.89 -9.42
N ASN A 488 -2.95 -6.89 -9.30
CA ASN A 488 -4.32 -6.78 -8.86
C ASN A 488 -4.51 -7.66 -7.61
N ALA A 489 -4.87 -7.06 -6.49
CA ALA A 489 -5.06 -7.74 -5.22
C ALA A 489 -6.46 -7.47 -4.67
N ALA A 490 -7.13 -8.49 -4.13
CA ALA A 490 -8.44 -8.31 -3.52
C ALA A 490 -8.63 -9.16 -2.26
N GLY A 491 -9.31 -8.53 -1.31
CA GLY A 491 -9.84 -9.16 -0.10
C GLY A 491 -11.35 -9.37 -0.21
N LYS A 492 -11.88 -10.22 0.64
CA LYS A 492 -13.32 -10.37 0.84
C LYS A 492 -13.66 -10.72 2.29
N GLU A 493 -14.80 -10.25 2.76
CA GLU A 493 -15.42 -10.68 4.00
C GLU A 493 -15.84 -12.16 3.93
N HIS A 494 -15.97 -12.83 5.07
CA HIS A 494 -16.48 -14.21 5.09
C HIS A 494 -17.65 -14.39 6.07
N GLY A 495 -18.83 -13.90 5.69
CA GLY A 495 -20.09 -14.11 6.43
C GLY A 495 -20.39 -13.04 7.48
N THR A 496 -19.39 -12.30 7.94
CA THR A 496 -19.57 -11.04 8.66
C THR A 496 -18.51 -10.07 8.16
N TRP A 497 -18.93 -8.83 7.88
CA TRP A 497 -18.04 -7.79 7.36
C TRP A 497 -17.53 -6.92 8.51
N GLY A 498 -16.22 -6.65 8.53
CA GLY A 498 -15.60 -5.57 9.29
C GLY A 498 -14.93 -4.54 8.36
N PRO A 499 -14.85 -3.25 8.73
CA PRO A 499 -14.15 -2.23 7.94
C PRO A 499 -12.78 -2.73 7.46
N THR A 500 -12.59 -2.80 6.14
CA THR A 500 -11.38 -3.33 5.52
C THR A 500 -10.89 -2.45 4.36
N THR A 501 -9.59 -2.18 4.31
CA THR A 501 -8.87 -1.70 3.11
C THR A 501 -7.86 -2.74 2.62
N ILE A 502 -7.34 -2.56 1.41
CA ILE A 502 -6.27 -3.41 0.90
C ILE A 502 -5.17 -2.56 0.28
N ARG A 503 -3.93 -2.97 0.55
CA ARG A 503 -2.73 -2.44 -0.08
C ARG A 503 -2.17 -3.48 -1.03
N ALA A 504 -1.64 -3.04 -2.16
CA ALA A 504 -0.94 -3.89 -3.13
C ALA A 504 0.44 -3.32 -3.43
N TRP A 505 1.41 -4.21 -3.59
CA TRP A 505 2.81 -3.88 -3.82
C TRP A 505 3.28 -4.48 -5.14
N THR A 506 4.15 -3.73 -5.81
CA THR A 506 4.96 -4.21 -6.94
C THR A 506 6.43 -3.98 -6.63
N LEU A 507 7.25 -4.98 -6.95
CA LEU A 507 8.71 -4.90 -6.82
C LEU A 507 9.32 -5.15 -8.19
N GLY A 508 10.32 -4.35 -8.56
CA GLY A 508 11.11 -4.60 -9.76
C GLY A 508 12.57 -4.26 -9.59
N ILE A 509 13.37 -4.76 -10.52
CA ILE A 509 14.82 -4.53 -10.55
C ILE A 509 15.30 -4.10 -11.94
N ARG A 510 16.47 -3.49 -11.99
CA ARG A 510 17.27 -3.36 -13.22
C ARG A 510 18.75 -3.60 -12.91
N LEU A 511 19.53 -3.97 -13.92
CA LEU A 511 20.99 -4.04 -13.76
C LEU A 511 21.64 -2.76 -14.25
N MET A 512 22.51 -2.21 -13.41
CA MET A 512 23.36 -1.09 -13.77
C MET A 512 24.80 -1.59 -13.90
N PRO A 513 25.54 -1.20 -14.96
CA PRO A 513 26.99 -1.34 -14.94
C PRO A 513 27.55 -0.49 -13.79
N ARG A 514 28.60 -0.97 -13.13
CA ARG A 514 29.36 -0.10 -12.22
C ARG A 514 30.38 0.66 -13.06
N ASP A 515 30.08 1.92 -13.37
CA ASP A 515 30.93 2.77 -14.23
C ASP A 515 32.32 3.05 -13.62
N ASP A 516 32.50 2.83 -12.31
CA ASP A 516 33.73 3.15 -11.57
C ASP A 516 34.47 1.92 -11.01
N ALA A 517 34.46 0.76 -11.67
CA ALA A 517 35.43 -0.27 -11.29
C ALA A 517 36.84 0.26 -11.64
N PRO A 518 37.71 0.62 -10.67
CA PRO A 518 39.05 1.05 -11.00
C PRO A 518 39.70 -0.06 -11.81
N ALA A 519 40.21 0.27 -13.00
CA ALA A 519 40.88 -0.69 -13.87
C ALA A 519 41.84 -1.50 -13.00
N ALA A 520 41.54 -2.80 -12.85
CA ALA A 520 42.31 -3.70 -12.00
C ALA A 520 43.77 -3.52 -12.41
N THR A 521 44.54 -2.89 -11.54
CA THR A 521 45.93 -2.58 -11.84
C THR A 521 46.62 -3.93 -11.87
N THR A 522 46.85 -4.44 -13.06
CA THR A 522 47.63 -5.64 -13.31
C THR A 522 49.04 -5.33 -12.81
N GLN A 523 49.29 -5.60 -11.53
CA GLN A 523 50.64 -5.83 -11.07
C GLN A 523 51.08 -7.14 -11.73
N ALA A 524 51.76 -6.99 -12.86
CA ALA A 524 52.61 -8.02 -13.43
C ALA A 524 53.70 -8.40 -12.40
N PRO A 525 54.15 -9.67 -12.39
CA PRO A 525 54.79 -10.32 -11.25
C PRO A 525 56.08 -9.68 -10.73
#